data_AF-S8BVU7-F1
#
_entry.id   AF-S8BVU7-F1
#
_cell.length_a   1.000
_cell.length_b   1.000
_cell.length_c   1.000
_cell.angle_alpha   90.00
_cell.angle_beta   90.00
_cell.angle_gamma   90.00
#
_symmetry.space_group_name_H-M   'P 1'
#
loop_
_entity.id
_entity.type
_entity.pdbx_description
1 polymer ?
#
loop_
_entity_poly.entity_id
_entity_poly.type
_entity_poly.pdbx_seq_one_letter_code
_entity_poly.pdbx_strand_id
1 'polypeptide(L)'
;LLLMGLASFSLVLSFTSFLFRPSVSSPSIDASRSATETPAGGGRCCQGIENTELWGDAVKWGSEFKLNSPEECCEACKGMCPDRGGACRCNTWVFCGNKANCGDKFGECWLKHQKDSLASGSPGNGGGMWTSGQIFGQGEGIVALETEYGTLRIKLLPECSPRSVAYILELLSQRHCAGCHFYRAEGRGKSWDDDGNHINSASLGPPFGLIQGTFESDGEPLAGIRSEHCPGVSRGSVAWVGSGPEFFISLANHPEWNKAYTVFGTVVPEDMAVAEGLAEMPTKEEVWNKIHVRVLEKIVPLKIKR
;
A
#
# COMPACT_ATOMS: atom_id res chain seq x y z
N LEU A 1 -75.82 10.99 17.42
CA LEU A 1 -74.99 12.20 17.51
C LEU A 1 -73.54 11.74 17.72
N LEU A 2 -72.76 11.75 16.64
CA LEU A 2 -71.58 12.64 16.43
C LEU A 2 -70.38 12.24 17.33
N LEU A 3 -69.33 11.60 16.83
CA LEU A 3 -68.22 12.04 15.93
C LEU A 3 -67.00 12.62 16.69
N MET A 4 -65.81 12.22 16.20
CA MET A 4 -64.44 12.76 16.42
C MET A 4 -63.68 12.27 17.66
N GLY A 5 -62.41 11.82 17.59
CA GLY A 5 -61.51 11.66 16.45
C GLY A 5 -60.07 11.27 16.86
N LEU A 6 -59.29 10.86 15.84
CA LEU A 6 -57.82 10.93 15.69
C LEU A 6 -56.95 10.03 16.60
N ALA A 7 -55.80 9.46 16.24
CA ALA A 7 -55.06 9.14 15.01
C ALA A 7 -53.79 8.38 15.49
N SER A 8 -53.59 7.12 15.10
CA SER A 8 -52.46 6.63 14.28
C SER A 8 -51.03 6.87 14.82
N PHE A 9 -50.34 5.80 15.25
CA PHE A 9 -48.90 5.60 15.01
C PHE A 9 -48.56 4.10 15.04
N SER A 10 -48.68 3.44 13.89
CA SER A 10 -48.01 2.18 13.60
C SER A 10 -46.68 2.52 12.92
N LEU A 11 -45.56 2.36 13.62
CA LEU A 11 -44.23 2.48 13.02
C LEU A 11 -43.83 1.14 12.40
N VAL A 12 -43.94 1.10 11.07
CA VAL A 12 -43.47 0.05 10.18
C VAL A 12 -41.94 0.04 10.21
N LEU A 13 -41.35 -1.09 10.64
CA LEU A 13 -39.93 -1.39 10.40
C LEU A 13 -39.76 -1.74 8.92
N SER A 14 -39.55 -0.73 8.08
CA SER A 14 -39.10 -0.92 6.71
C SER A 14 -37.58 -1.14 6.71
N PHE A 15 -37.20 -2.38 6.42
CA PHE A 15 -35.85 -2.74 5.99
C PHE A 15 -35.50 -1.95 4.72
N THR A 16 -34.52 -1.04 4.81
CA THR A 16 -33.84 -0.48 3.64
C THR A 16 -32.43 -1.06 3.58
N SER A 17 -32.32 -2.18 2.88
CA SER A 17 -31.05 -2.66 2.34
C SER A 17 -30.56 -1.66 1.27
N PHE A 18 -29.77 -0.69 1.71
CA PHE A 18 -28.98 0.15 0.81
C PHE A 18 -27.85 -0.70 0.23
N LEU A 19 -28.08 -1.25 -0.96
CA LEU A 19 -27.04 -1.74 -1.84
C LEU A 19 -26.25 -0.53 -2.36
N PHE A 20 -25.19 -0.13 -1.66
CA PHE A 20 -24.15 0.70 -2.25
C PHE A 20 -23.33 -0.17 -3.20
N ARG A 21 -23.65 -0.07 -4.49
CA ARG A 21 -22.90 -0.65 -5.60
C ARG A 21 -21.78 0.34 -5.97
N PRO A 22 -20.49 0.04 -5.78
CA PRO A 22 -19.43 0.89 -6.30
C PRO A 22 -19.37 0.71 -7.83
N SER A 23 -19.61 1.78 -8.58
CA SER A 23 -19.36 1.80 -10.02
C SER A 23 -17.88 2.02 -10.27
N VAL A 24 -17.12 0.94 -10.47
CA VAL A 24 -15.79 1.02 -11.07
C VAL A 24 -15.96 0.91 -12.58
N SER A 25 -15.81 2.02 -13.28
CA SER A 25 -15.79 2.06 -14.74
C SER A 25 -14.50 1.43 -15.27
N SER A 26 -14.62 0.32 -15.99
CA SER A 26 -13.52 -0.27 -16.77
C SER A 26 -13.20 0.60 -18.00
N PRO A 27 -11.93 0.78 -18.38
CA PRO A 27 -11.59 1.48 -19.61
C PRO A 27 -11.84 0.57 -20.82
N SER A 28 -12.73 1.01 -21.72
CA SER A 28 -12.94 0.43 -23.04
C SER A 28 -11.78 0.79 -23.97
N ILE A 29 -11.11 -0.23 -24.52
CA ILE A 29 -10.09 -0.08 -25.56
C ILE A 29 -10.81 0.25 -26.87
N ASP A 30 -10.59 1.46 -27.39
CA ASP A 30 -10.93 1.80 -28.77
C ASP A 30 -9.67 2.29 -29.48
N ALA A 31 -9.35 1.64 -30.60
CA ALA A 31 -8.09 1.79 -31.31
C ALA A 31 -8.23 2.83 -32.44
N SER A 32 -7.68 4.03 -32.26
CA SER A 32 -7.36 4.94 -33.39
C SER A 32 -6.51 6.17 -32.99
N ARG A 33 -5.23 6.12 -33.41
CA ARG A 33 -4.32 7.21 -33.83
C ARG A 33 -4.07 8.45 -32.94
N SER A 34 -2.83 8.47 -32.44
CA SER A 34 -1.84 9.57 -32.54
C SER A 34 -2.16 10.94 -31.92
N ALA A 35 -1.81 11.08 -30.64
CA ALA A 35 -1.05 12.21 -30.13
C ALA A 35 -0.23 11.74 -28.91
N THR A 36 1.05 12.08 -28.88
CA THR A 36 2.01 11.69 -27.88
C THR A 36 1.71 12.41 -26.55
N GLU A 37 0.89 11.81 -25.70
CA GLU A 37 0.80 12.15 -24.30
C GLU A 37 1.27 10.95 -23.47
N THR A 38 2.44 11.10 -22.87
CA THR A 38 2.99 10.14 -21.92
C THR A 38 2.05 10.09 -20.71
N PRO A 39 1.46 8.94 -20.35
CA PRO A 39 0.60 8.87 -19.17
C PRO A 39 1.44 9.16 -17.92
N ALA A 40 1.00 10.13 -17.13
CA ALA A 40 1.52 10.45 -15.81
C ALA A 40 1.25 9.27 -14.85
N GLY A 41 2.15 8.28 -14.85
CA GLY A 41 1.96 7.03 -14.10
C GLY A 41 3.29 6.39 -13.72
N GLY A 42 4.05 7.08 -12.87
CA GLY A 42 5.33 6.59 -12.37
C GLY A 42 5.94 7.59 -11.40
N GLY A 43 5.37 7.73 -10.20
CA GLY A 43 5.98 8.55 -9.15
C GLY A 43 7.44 8.12 -8.94
N ARG A 44 8.36 9.06 -8.76
CA ARG A 44 9.74 8.72 -8.35
C ARG A 44 9.74 8.39 -6.85
N CYS A 45 10.63 7.54 -6.37
CA CYS A 45 10.82 7.39 -4.92
C CYS A 45 11.44 8.66 -4.32
N CYS A 46 11.55 8.71 -2.99
CA CYS A 46 12.13 9.81 -2.23
C CYS A 46 11.36 11.14 -2.28
N GLN A 47 10.05 11.12 -2.50
CA GLN A 47 9.22 12.33 -2.49
C GLN A 47 8.76 12.74 -1.08
N GLY A 48 8.63 11.77 -0.16
CA GLY A 48 8.06 11.99 1.16
C GLY A 48 6.58 12.37 1.16
N ILE A 49 6.07 12.76 2.32
CA ILE A 49 4.71 13.27 2.53
C ILE A 49 4.82 14.75 2.87
N GLU A 50 4.20 15.59 2.04
CA GLU A 50 4.06 17.02 2.31
C GLU A 50 3.24 17.29 3.57
N ASN A 51 3.44 18.46 4.17
CA ASN A 51 2.75 18.92 5.37
C ASN A 51 2.83 17.93 6.54
N THR A 52 3.95 17.19 6.64
CA THR A 52 4.16 16.14 7.63
C THR A 52 5.49 16.33 8.30
N GLU A 53 5.50 16.35 9.63
CA GLU A 53 6.71 16.35 10.45
C GLU A 53 6.85 15.03 11.20
N LEU A 54 7.79 14.21 10.74
CA LEU A 54 8.22 13.02 11.46
C LEU A 54 9.27 13.37 12.52
N TRP A 55 9.07 12.84 13.74
CA TRP A 55 9.96 13.00 14.89
C TRP A 55 11.15 12.04 14.82
N GLY A 56 12.20 12.37 15.56
CA GLY A 56 13.40 11.54 15.71
C GLY A 56 14.56 12.38 16.21
N ASP A 57 15.59 11.73 16.76
CA ASP A 57 16.79 12.40 17.24
C ASP A 57 17.61 12.89 16.05
N ALA A 58 18.01 14.17 16.06
CA ALA A 58 18.79 14.73 14.96
C ALA A 58 20.18 14.08 14.90
N VAL A 59 20.47 13.44 13.77
CA VAL A 59 21.82 12.92 13.44
C VAL A 59 22.58 13.85 12.51
N LYS A 60 21.86 14.78 11.86
CA LYS A 60 22.40 15.96 11.17
C LYS A 60 21.43 17.13 11.29
N TRP A 61 21.91 18.27 11.77
CA TRP A 61 21.11 19.46 12.01
C TRP A 61 20.81 20.20 10.70
N GLY A 62 19.53 20.48 10.42
CA GLY A 62 19.13 21.12 9.16
C GLY A 62 19.54 22.58 9.06
N SER A 63 19.77 23.27 10.18
CA SER A 63 20.33 24.63 10.21
C SER A 63 21.71 24.74 9.55
N GLU A 64 22.46 23.64 9.53
CA GLU A 64 23.80 23.55 8.94
C GLU A 64 23.82 22.69 7.67
N PHE A 65 22.68 22.11 7.29
CA PHE A 65 22.57 21.20 6.17
C PHE A 65 21.38 21.57 5.29
N LYS A 66 21.66 22.34 4.25
CA LYS A 66 20.67 22.79 3.28
C LYS A 66 20.83 22.06 1.94
N LEU A 67 19.71 21.65 1.36
CA LEU A 67 19.59 20.96 0.08
C LEU A 67 18.51 21.62 -0.78
N ASN A 68 18.43 21.21 -2.04
CA ASN A 68 17.53 21.85 -3.00
C ASN A 68 16.18 21.14 -3.15
N SER A 69 16.06 19.90 -2.65
CA SER A 69 14.86 19.09 -2.85
C SER A 69 14.64 18.03 -1.75
N PRO A 70 13.40 17.54 -1.58
CA PRO A 70 13.12 16.42 -0.69
C PRO A 70 13.85 15.15 -1.13
N GLU A 71 14.04 14.93 -2.44
CA GLU A 71 14.78 13.80 -2.97
C GLU A 71 16.24 13.81 -2.53
N GLU A 72 16.92 14.96 -2.64
CA GLU A 72 18.30 15.09 -2.15
C GLU A 72 18.38 14.81 -0.64
N CYS A 73 17.39 15.24 0.13
CA CYS A 73 17.34 15.01 1.58
C CYS A 73 17.12 13.53 1.93
N CYS A 74 16.22 12.86 1.21
CA CYS A 74 15.98 11.43 1.31
C CYS A 74 17.24 10.61 0.97
N GLU A 75 17.88 10.92 -0.17
CA GLU A 75 19.11 10.26 -0.60
C GLU A 75 20.28 10.51 0.38
N ALA A 76 20.35 11.70 0.97
CA ALA A 76 21.33 11.98 2.04
C ALA A 76 21.09 11.13 3.29
N CYS A 77 19.83 10.88 3.67
CA CYS A 77 19.49 9.97 4.77
C CYS A 77 19.87 8.53 4.43
N LYS A 78 19.51 8.08 3.23
CA LYS A 78 19.82 6.74 2.70
C LYS A 78 21.32 6.46 2.63
N GLY A 79 22.12 7.47 2.26
CA GLY A 79 23.57 7.40 2.27
C GLY A 79 24.20 7.22 3.67
N MET A 80 23.40 7.26 4.74
CA MET A 80 23.83 6.94 6.11
C MET A 80 23.45 5.51 6.54
N CYS A 81 23.00 4.67 5.61
CA CYS A 81 22.83 3.24 5.82
C CYS A 81 24.16 2.49 5.56
N PRO A 82 24.49 1.46 6.34
CA PRO A 82 25.70 0.67 6.13
C PRO A 82 25.60 -0.24 4.90
N ASP A 83 26.67 -0.32 4.10
CA ASP A 83 26.74 -1.20 2.91
C ASP A 83 26.69 -2.70 3.25
N ARG A 84 27.10 -3.08 4.47
CA ARG A 84 27.26 -4.49 4.91
C ARG A 84 26.11 -4.99 5.78
N GLY A 85 24.94 -4.35 5.67
CA GLY A 85 23.77 -4.63 6.50
C GLY A 85 23.85 -4.00 7.89
N GLY A 86 22.68 -3.83 8.51
CA GLY A 86 22.51 -3.16 9.80
C GLY A 86 21.55 -1.96 9.74
N ALA A 87 21.23 -1.44 10.92
CA ALA A 87 20.33 -0.30 11.07
C ALA A 87 20.96 0.98 10.49
N CYS A 88 20.15 1.79 9.81
CA CYS A 88 20.62 3.05 9.27
C CYS A 88 20.85 4.07 10.38
N ARG A 89 21.95 4.84 10.31
CA ARG A 89 22.17 5.95 11.26
C ARG A 89 21.12 7.05 11.08
N CYS A 90 20.64 7.27 9.87
CA CYS A 90 19.45 8.05 9.57
C CYS A 90 18.36 7.12 9.06
N ASN A 91 17.17 7.17 9.66
CA ASN A 91 16.00 6.41 9.18
C ASN A 91 14.75 7.30 9.04
N THR A 92 14.89 8.60 9.23
CA THR A 92 13.82 9.60 9.11
C THR A 92 14.43 10.92 8.65
N TRP A 93 13.75 11.64 7.77
CA TRP A 93 14.21 12.94 7.30
C TRP A 93 13.04 13.93 7.22
N VAL A 94 13.32 15.22 7.44
CA VAL A 94 12.38 16.31 7.14
C VAL A 94 13.07 17.40 6.32
N PHE A 95 12.37 17.92 5.31
CA PHE A 95 12.87 18.92 4.37
C PHE A 95 11.89 20.09 4.24
N CYS A 96 12.40 21.32 4.22
CA CYS A 96 11.58 22.51 4.00
C CYS A 96 11.75 23.06 2.57
N GLY A 97 10.87 22.63 1.66
CA GLY A 97 10.94 22.96 0.23
C GLY A 97 10.09 24.14 -0.24
N ASN A 98 9.14 24.62 0.58
CA ASN A 98 8.24 25.70 0.17
C ASN A 98 8.73 27.04 0.73
N LYS A 99 9.33 27.88 -0.11
CA LYS A 99 9.87 29.18 0.29
C LYS A 99 8.85 30.09 1.01
N ALA A 100 7.57 30.02 0.64
CA ALA A 100 6.52 30.82 1.27
C ALA A 100 6.22 30.36 2.71
N ASN A 101 6.31 29.06 2.98
CA ASN A 101 5.98 28.49 4.29
C ASN A 101 7.21 28.32 5.19
N CYS A 102 8.40 28.20 4.59
CA CYS A 102 9.63 27.85 5.29
C CYS A 102 10.36 29.04 5.94
N GLY A 103 10.17 30.26 5.42
CA GLY A 103 10.95 31.42 5.87
C GLY A 103 12.46 31.13 5.83
N ASP A 104 13.15 31.37 6.96
CA ASP A 104 14.60 31.17 7.09
C ASP A 104 15.02 29.68 7.02
N LYS A 105 14.05 28.78 7.21
CA LYS A 105 14.24 27.32 7.14
C LYS A 105 14.24 26.78 5.72
N PHE A 106 14.04 27.63 4.72
CA PHE A 106 14.04 27.19 3.33
C PHE A 106 15.35 26.45 3.00
N GLY A 107 15.18 25.25 2.44
CA GLY A 107 16.26 24.33 2.10
C GLY A 107 16.77 23.47 3.25
N GLU A 108 16.38 23.70 4.51
CA GLU A 108 16.85 22.89 5.64
C GLU A 108 16.45 21.42 5.46
N CYS A 109 17.45 20.53 5.53
CA CYS A 109 17.30 19.09 5.54
C CYS A 109 17.75 18.55 6.90
N TRP A 110 16.79 18.04 7.68
CA TRP A 110 17.05 17.47 8.99
C TRP A 110 17.09 15.95 8.85
N LEU A 111 18.27 15.36 9.10
CA LEU A 111 18.43 13.91 9.13
C LEU A 111 18.26 13.43 10.57
N LYS A 112 17.37 12.48 10.77
CA LYS A 112 16.91 12.03 12.08
C LYS A 112 17.00 10.50 12.21
N HIS A 113 17.01 10.05 13.46
CA HIS A 113 16.92 8.63 13.82
C HIS A 113 15.73 8.40 14.77
N GLN A 114 14.80 7.55 14.36
CA GLN A 114 13.73 7.00 15.18
C GLN A 114 14.18 5.67 15.77
N LYS A 115 14.05 5.52 17.08
CA LYS A 115 14.41 4.27 17.77
C LYS A 115 13.52 3.09 17.38
N ASP A 116 12.23 3.34 17.17
CA ASP A 116 11.27 2.36 16.66
C ASP A 116 10.76 2.84 15.29
N SER A 117 11.31 2.27 14.22
CA SER A 117 10.98 2.65 12.85
C SER A 117 9.58 2.17 12.41
N LEU A 118 8.98 1.24 13.16
CA LEU A 118 7.63 0.71 12.95
C LEU A 118 6.60 1.36 13.89
N ALA A 119 7.01 2.29 14.75
CA ALA A 119 6.05 3.12 15.45
C ALA A 119 5.34 4.02 14.43
N SER A 120 4.02 4.11 14.53
CA SER A 120 3.29 5.18 13.85
C SER A 120 3.88 6.49 14.35
N GLY A 121 4.64 7.16 13.49
CA GLY A 121 5.18 8.47 13.81
C GLY A 121 3.98 9.40 13.93
N SER A 122 3.55 9.71 15.16
CA SER A 122 2.53 10.75 15.34
C SER A 122 3.00 11.97 14.56
N PRO A 123 2.23 12.47 13.58
CA PRO A 123 2.50 13.78 13.03
C PRO A 123 2.56 14.72 14.22
N GLY A 124 3.69 15.40 14.43
CA GLY A 124 3.70 16.47 15.42
C GLY A 124 2.51 17.40 15.15
N ASN A 125 1.88 17.91 16.21
CA ASN A 125 1.04 19.09 16.09
C ASN A 125 1.91 20.21 15.46
N GLY A 126 1.91 20.35 14.13
CA GLY A 126 2.85 21.26 13.45
C GLY A 126 3.32 20.94 12.03
N GLY A 127 2.73 19.98 11.29
CA GLY A 127 3.24 19.55 9.97
C GLY A 127 3.34 20.60 8.85
N GLY A 128 2.86 21.83 9.02
CA GLY A 128 2.50 22.75 7.91
C GLY A 128 3.60 23.25 6.94
N MET A 129 4.89 23.00 7.19
CA MET A 129 5.97 23.40 6.26
C MET A 129 6.90 22.27 5.84
N TRP A 130 6.85 21.13 6.54
CA TRP A 130 7.80 20.04 6.34
C TRP A 130 7.28 19.03 5.32
N THR A 131 8.18 18.56 4.48
CA THR A 131 8.03 17.30 3.76
C THR A 131 8.89 16.26 4.45
N SER A 132 8.37 15.07 4.74
CA SER A 132 9.14 14.07 5.49
C SER A 132 8.94 12.66 4.98
N GLY A 133 9.91 11.79 5.29
CA GLY A 133 9.86 10.38 4.92
C GLY A 133 10.74 9.53 5.83
N GLN A 134 10.61 8.22 5.68
CA GLN A 134 11.39 7.22 6.40
C GLN A 134 12.28 6.44 5.44
N ILE A 135 13.37 5.88 5.98
CA ILE A 135 14.26 4.94 5.31
C ILE A 135 14.30 3.67 6.17
N PHE A 136 14.16 2.51 5.55
CA PHE A 136 14.37 1.24 6.24
C PHE A 136 15.64 0.57 5.74
N GLY A 137 16.56 0.29 6.68
CA GLY A 137 17.79 -0.44 6.40
C GLY A 137 17.54 -1.90 6.04
N GLN A 138 18.63 -2.62 5.80
CA GLN A 138 18.54 -4.06 5.55
C GLN A 138 18.06 -4.79 6.81
N GLY A 139 16.95 -5.53 6.67
CA GLY A 139 16.32 -6.24 7.79
C GLY A 139 15.36 -5.39 8.63
N GLU A 140 15.20 -4.11 8.33
CA GLU A 140 14.22 -3.22 8.96
C GLU A 140 12.97 -3.08 8.08
N GLY A 141 11.89 -2.55 8.65
CA GLY A 141 10.67 -2.29 7.88
C GLY A 141 9.92 -3.54 7.47
N ILE A 142 10.14 -4.66 8.18
CA ILE A 142 9.52 -5.95 7.88
C ILE A 142 8.30 -6.11 8.79
N VAL A 143 7.16 -6.43 8.20
CA VAL A 143 5.91 -6.73 8.92
C VAL A 143 5.46 -8.14 8.60
N ALA A 144 4.89 -8.84 9.57
CA ALA A 144 4.42 -10.20 9.41
C ALA A 144 2.90 -10.23 9.18
N LEU A 145 2.46 -10.92 8.13
CA LEU A 145 1.07 -11.35 7.96
C LEU A 145 0.96 -12.81 8.40
N GLU A 146 0.41 -13.04 9.58
CA GLU A 146 0.23 -14.39 10.13
C GLU A 146 -1.13 -14.96 9.72
N THR A 147 -1.13 -16.19 9.19
CA THR A 147 -2.32 -16.98 8.87
C THR A 147 -2.23 -18.36 9.51
N GLU A 148 -3.30 -19.16 9.42
CA GLU A 148 -3.25 -20.59 9.82
C GLU A 148 -2.33 -21.45 8.92
N TYR A 149 -1.91 -20.93 7.75
CA TYR A 149 -1.08 -21.63 6.76
C TYR A 149 0.39 -21.18 6.77
N GLY A 150 0.76 -20.27 7.66
CA GLY A 150 2.11 -19.74 7.78
C GLY A 150 2.15 -18.22 7.86
N THR A 151 3.36 -17.70 7.94
CA THR A 151 3.64 -16.27 8.06
C THR A 151 4.28 -15.75 6.79
N LEU A 152 3.76 -14.62 6.29
CA LEU A 152 4.34 -13.87 5.18
C LEU A 152 5.00 -12.61 5.72
N ARG A 153 6.33 -12.53 5.67
CA ARG A 153 7.06 -11.29 5.97
C ARG A 153 7.09 -10.40 4.75
N ILE A 154 6.67 -9.15 4.93
CA ILE A 154 6.63 -8.11 3.90
C ILE A 154 7.62 -7.02 4.28
N LYS A 155 8.60 -6.77 3.43
CA LYS A 155 9.47 -5.59 3.52
C LYS A 155 8.76 -4.39 2.89
N LEU A 156 8.47 -3.39 3.71
CA LEU A 156 7.80 -2.14 3.31
C LEU A 156 8.75 -1.19 2.55
N LEU A 157 8.19 -0.33 1.71
CA LEU A 157 8.91 0.60 0.83
C LEU A 157 8.59 2.07 1.15
N PRO A 158 9.04 2.62 2.30
CA PRO A 158 8.67 3.98 2.74
C PRO A 158 9.20 5.07 1.81
N GLU A 159 10.30 4.82 1.10
CA GLU A 159 10.86 5.76 0.12
C GLU A 159 9.93 5.95 -1.08
N CYS A 160 9.20 4.89 -1.46
CA CYS A 160 8.46 4.84 -2.71
C CYS A 160 6.96 5.03 -2.49
N SER A 161 6.42 4.51 -1.39
CA SER A 161 5.00 4.56 -1.05
C SER A 161 4.80 4.98 0.41
N PRO A 162 5.24 6.20 0.80
CA PRO A 162 5.26 6.62 2.19
C PRO A 162 3.86 6.67 2.83
N ARG A 163 2.80 7.05 2.10
CA ARG A 163 1.43 7.06 2.64
C ARG A 163 0.90 5.66 2.85
N SER A 164 1.17 4.76 1.91
CA SER A 164 0.82 3.34 2.02
C SER A 164 1.51 2.71 3.22
N VAL A 165 2.82 2.96 3.40
CA VAL A 165 3.56 2.49 4.57
C VAL A 165 3.01 3.11 5.85
N ALA A 166 2.71 4.40 5.88
CA ALA A 166 2.12 5.04 7.05
C ALA A 166 0.80 4.37 7.48
N TYR A 167 -0.05 4.01 6.52
CA TYR A 167 -1.28 3.27 6.80
C TYR A 167 -1.01 1.88 7.41
N ILE A 168 -0.04 1.14 6.87
CA ILE A 168 0.35 -0.15 7.45
C ILE A 168 0.88 0.01 8.88
N LEU A 169 1.68 1.04 9.16
CA LEU A 169 2.17 1.33 10.51
C LEU A 169 1.04 1.75 11.47
N GLU A 170 0.01 2.45 10.97
CA GLU A 170 -1.20 2.75 11.73
C GLU A 170 -1.96 1.47 12.08
N LEU A 171 -2.17 0.56 11.12
CA LEU A 171 -2.78 -0.75 11.38
C LEU A 171 -2.00 -1.57 12.41
N LEU A 172 -0.67 -1.53 12.38
CA LEU A 172 0.19 -2.17 13.39
C LEU A 172 0.04 -1.59 14.80
N SER A 173 -0.35 -0.31 14.90
CA SER A 173 -0.60 0.34 16.19
C SER A 173 -1.97 -0.05 16.77
N GLN A 174 -2.89 -0.48 15.92
CA GLN A 174 -4.19 -1.01 16.31
C GLN A 174 -4.03 -2.44 16.83
N ARG A 175 -4.65 -2.77 17.96
CA ARG A 175 -4.50 -4.10 18.58
C ARG A 175 -5.12 -5.24 17.78
N HIS A 176 -6.03 -4.93 16.84
CA HIS A 176 -6.69 -5.89 15.97
C HIS A 176 -6.94 -5.25 14.60
N CYS A 177 -6.59 -5.96 13.53
CA CYS A 177 -7.17 -5.72 12.22
C CYS A 177 -8.35 -6.69 12.06
N ALA A 178 -9.53 -6.32 12.55
CA ALA A 178 -10.65 -7.26 12.65
C ALA A 178 -11.20 -7.70 11.27
N GLY A 179 -10.98 -6.90 10.23
CA GLY A 179 -11.37 -7.19 8.86
C GLY A 179 -10.26 -7.81 8.00
N CYS A 180 -9.05 -8.02 8.52
CA CYS A 180 -7.93 -8.50 7.71
C CYS A 180 -8.08 -9.97 7.27
N HIS A 181 -8.13 -10.22 5.96
CA HIS A 181 -8.20 -11.58 5.41
C HIS A 181 -7.79 -11.63 3.92
N PHE A 182 -7.44 -12.83 3.45
CA PHE A 182 -7.40 -13.18 2.02
C PHE A 182 -8.73 -13.81 1.60
N TYR A 183 -9.22 -13.44 0.42
CA TYR A 183 -10.47 -13.99 -0.15
C TYR A 183 -10.31 -14.45 -1.61
N ARG A 184 -9.22 -14.07 -2.30
CA ARG A 184 -8.97 -14.45 -3.70
C ARG A 184 -7.60 -15.10 -3.82
N ALA A 185 -7.55 -16.19 -4.58
CA ALA A 185 -6.36 -17.00 -4.75
C ALA A 185 -6.32 -17.56 -6.17
N GLU A 186 -5.30 -17.19 -6.92
CA GLU A 186 -5.08 -17.63 -8.29
C GLU A 186 -3.63 -18.04 -8.46
N GLY A 187 -3.37 -19.34 -8.56
CA GLY A 187 -2.05 -19.85 -8.92
C GLY A 187 -1.60 -19.39 -10.31
N ARG A 188 -0.33 -19.65 -10.64
CA ARG A 188 0.26 -19.29 -11.95
C ARG A 188 -0.29 -20.10 -13.13
N GLY A 189 -0.95 -21.22 -12.86
CA GLY A 189 -1.45 -22.11 -13.90
C GLY A 189 -0.33 -22.53 -14.86
N LYS A 190 -0.58 -22.44 -16.17
CA LYS A 190 0.41 -22.71 -17.23
C LYS A 190 0.87 -21.44 -17.95
N SER A 191 0.59 -20.28 -17.37
CA SER A 191 0.85 -18.99 -18.00
C SER A 191 2.18 -18.37 -17.59
N TRP A 192 2.71 -18.75 -16.42
CA TRP A 192 4.01 -18.30 -15.93
C TRP A 192 4.88 -19.49 -15.51
N ASP A 193 6.19 -19.32 -15.62
CA ASP A 193 7.20 -20.28 -15.13
C ASP A 193 7.45 -20.15 -13.62
N ASP A 194 8.39 -20.95 -13.10
CA ASP A 194 8.75 -21.00 -11.68
C ASP A 194 9.38 -19.70 -11.13
N ASP A 195 9.95 -18.87 -12.00
CA ASP A 195 10.48 -17.54 -11.67
C ASP A 195 9.41 -16.43 -11.80
N GLY A 196 8.22 -16.79 -12.27
CA GLY A 196 7.10 -15.87 -12.49
C GLY A 196 7.19 -15.15 -13.83
N ASN A 197 8.03 -15.58 -14.78
CA ASN A 197 8.07 -14.99 -16.12
C ASN A 197 6.95 -15.56 -16.99
N HIS A 198 6.33 -14.69 -17.79
CA HIS A 198 5.25 -15.09 -18.67
C HIS A 198 5.75 -16.00 -19.78
N ILE A 199 5.07 -17.12 -20.02
CA ILE A 199 5.39 -18.07 -21.06
C ILE A 199 4.84 -17.53 -22.38
N ASN A 200 5.72 -17.30 -23.37
CA ASN A 200 5.35 -16.79 -24.68
C ASN A 200 4.20 -17.61 -25.28
N SER A 201 3.08 -16.94 -25.63
CA SER A 201 1.80 -17.47 -26.14
C SER A 201 0.71 -17.87 -25.13
N ALA A 202 0.98 -17.83 -23.82
CA ALA A 202 -0.05 -18.07 -22.83
C ALA A 202 -1.02 -16.88 -22.66
N SER A 203 -2.17 -17.13 -22.02
CA SER A 203 -3.09 -16.06 -21.64
C SER A 203 -2.52 -15.27 -20.46
N LEU A 204 -2.65 -13.94 -20.49
CA LEU A 204 -2.31 -13.02 -19.39
C LEU A 204 -3.31 -13.08 -18.22
N GLY A 205 -4.19 -14.08 -18.25
CA GLY A 205 -5.15 -14.41 -17.22
C GLY A 205 -6.60 -14.31 -17.68
N PRO A 206 -7.54 -14.75 -16.84
CA PRO A 206 -7.34 -15.56 -15.63
C PRO A 206 -6.72 -16.95 -15.91
N PRO A 207 -5.98 -17.57 -14.97
CA PRO A 207 -5.61 -17.01 -13.67
C PRO A 207 -4.57 -15.90 -13.80
N PHE A 208 -4.52 -14.97 -12.84
CA PHE A 208 -3.56 -13.86 -12.85
C PHE A 208 -2.30 -14.10 -12.00
N GLY A 209 -2.15 -15.25 -11.31
CA GLY A 209 -0.97 -15.49 -10.48
C GLY A 209 -0.87 -14.52 -9.29
N LEU A 210 -1.89 -14.47 -8.43
CA LEU A 210 -1.95 -13.58 -7.27
C LEU A 210 -2.74 -14.17 -6.10
N ILE A 211 -2.45 -13.71 -4.89
CA ILE A 211 -3.40 -13.78 -3.76
C ILE A 211 -3.85 -12.37 -3.42
N GLN A 212 -5.13 -12.20 -3.13
CA GLN A 212 -5.74 -10.89 -2.86
C GLN A 212 -6.59 -10.95 -1.59
N GLY A 213 -6.52 -9.86 -0.83
CA GLY A 213 -7.14 -9.71 0.47
C GLY A 213 -7.44 -8.25 0.78
N THR A 214 -7.89 -8.00 2.01
CA THR A 214 -8.18 -6.64 2.49
C THR A 214 -7.43 -6.32 3.77
N PHE A 215 -7.00 -5.07 3.90
CA PHE A 215 -6.46 -4.49 5.13
C PHE A 215 -7.47 -3.50 5.69
N GLU A 216 -8.40 -3.97 6.53
CA GLU A 216 -9.49 -3.13 7.06
C GLU A 216 -9.38 -2.95 8.58
N SER A 217 -9.28 -1.69 9.01
CA SER A 217 -9.35 -1.26 10.41
C SER A 217 -10.78 -1.24 10.95
N ASP A 218 -10.93 -1.44 12.26
CA ASP A 218 -12.23 -1.29 12.92
C ASP A 218 -12.74 0.15 12.84
N GLY A 219 -13.88 0.35 12.18
CA GLY A 219 -14.74 1.53 12.35
C GLY A 219 -14.49 2.73 11.44
N GLU A 220 -13.34 2.82 10.77
CA GLU A 220 -13.06 3.91 9.80
C GLU A 220 -12.54 3.32 8.48
N PRO A 221 -13.29 3.47 7.37
CA PRO A 221 -12.81 3.09 6.05
C PRO A 221 -11.55 3.88 5.69
N LEU A 222 -10.58 3.22 5.07
CA LEU A 222 -9.41 3.89 4.51
C LEU A 222 -9.87 5.03 3.59
N ALA A 223 -9.55 6.27 3.95
CA ALA A 223 -9.66 7.40 3.04
C ALA A 223 -8.68 7.12 1.89
N GLY A 224 -9.21 6.72 0.74
CA GLY A 224 -8.47 6.10 -0.36
C GLY A 224 -7.06 6.67 -0.54
N ILE A 225 -6.06 5.79 -0.53
CA ILE A 225 -4.65 6.18 -0.65
C ILE A 225 -4.43 6.74 -2.05
N ARG A 226 -3.95 7.99 -2.11
CA ARG A 226 -3.53 8.60 -3.37
C ARG A 226 -2.42 7.74 -3.99
N SER A 227 -2.50 7.49 -5.30
CA SER A 227 -1.49 6.71 -6.00
C SER A 227 -0.08 7.27 -5.79
N GLU A 228 0.87 6.38 -5.46
CA GLU A 228 2.26 6.73 -5.16
C GLU A 228 3.21 6.12 -6.21
N HIS A 229 4.42 5.69 -5.83
CA HIS A 229 5.30 4.98 -6.75
C HIS A 229 4.61 3.75 -7.33
N CYS A 230 4.58 3.69 -8.66
CA CYS A 230 4.07 2.57 -9.41
C CYS A 230 5.23 1.97 -10.24
N PRO A 231 6.01 1.04 -9.70
CA PRO A 231 6.93 0.25 -10.50
C PRO A 231 6.14 -0.79 -11.32
N GLY A 232 6.83 -1.50 -12.21
CA GLY A 232 6.25 -2.73 -12.76
C GLY A 232 6.00 -3.72 -11.63
N VAL A 233 4.87 -4.42 -11.66
CA VAL A 233 4.56 -5.46 -10.67
C VAL A 233 5.41 -6.69 -10.99
N SER A 234 6.17 -7.15 -10.01
CA SER A 234 7.00 -8.35 -10.09
C SER A 234 6.53 -9.40 -9.10
N ARG A 235 7.00 -10.64 -9.27
CA ARG A 235 6.79 -11.70 -8.28
C ARG A 235 7.24 -11.23 -6.89
N GLY A 236 6.36 -11.40 -5.91
CA GLY A 236 6.53 -10.94 -4.53
C GLY A 236 6.11 -9.49 -4.27
N SER A 237 5.76 -8.69 -5.28
CA SER A 237 5.24 -7.33 -5.05
C SER A 237 3.93 -7.36 -4.26
N VAL A 238 3.82 -6.45 -3.29
CA VAL A 238 2.60 -6.19 -2.52
C VAL A 238 2.07 -4.82 -2.92
N ALA A 239 0.83 -4.77 -3.41
CA ALA A 239 0.27 -3.57 -4.00
C ALA A 239 -1.22 -3.41 -3.73
N TRP A 240 -1.70 -2.16 -3.77
CA TRP A 240 -3.11 -1.85 -3.63
C TRP A 240 -3.89 -2.19 -4.89
N VAL A 241 -5.10 -2.71 -4.74
CA VAL A 241 -6.13 -2.68 -5.77
C VAL A 241 -6.84 -1.33 -5.66
N GLY A 242 -6.72 -0.50 -6.71
CA GLY A 242 -7.22 0.87 -6.67
C GLY A 242 -6.51 1.69 -5.59
N SER A 243 -7.26 2.27 -4.65
CA SER A 243 -6.76 3.11 -3.56
C SER A 243 -6.72 2.40 -2.20
N GLY A 244 -6.76 1.06 -2.20
CA GLY A 244 -6.97 0.26 -0.98
C GLY A 244 -8.44 0.32 -0.49
N PRO A 245 -8.79 -0.39 0.60
CA PRO A 245 -7.94 -1.25 1.44
C PRO A 245 -7.63 -2.63 0.84
N GLU A 246 -8.22 -2.93 -0.32
CA GLU A 246 -7.96 -4.14 -1.06
C GLU A 246 -6.52 -4.17 -1.56
N PHE A 247 -5.80 -5.27 -1.35
CA PHE A 247 -4.42 -5.46 -1.75
C PHE A 247 -4.22 -6.82 -2.41
N PHE A 248 -3.13 -6.97 -3.15
CA PHE A 248 -2.68 -8.26 -3.64
C PHE A 248 -1.18 -8.47 -3.41
N ILE A 249 -0.80 -9.74 -3.33
CA ILE A 249 0.56 -10.22 -3.43
C ILE A 249 0.68 -10.93 -4.77
N SER A 250 1.56 -10.45 -5.63
CA SER A 250 1.78 -11.05 -6.94
C SER A 250 2.70 -12.26 -6.84
N LEU A 251 2.33 -13.34 -7.53
CA LEU A 251 3.12 -14.57 -7.67
C LEU A 251 3.87 -14.59 -9.01
N ALA A 252 3.71 -13.56 -9.85
CA ALA A 252 4.21 -13.50 -11.21
C ALA A 252 4.69 -12.08 -11.59
N ASN A 253 5.41 -11.98 -12.70
CA ASN A 253 5.83 -10.71 -13.28
C ASN A 253 4.76 -10.22 -14.25
N HIS A 254 4.28 -8.99 -14.04
CA HIS A 254 3.23 -8.36 -14.84
C HIS A 254 3.69 -7.04 -15.48
N PRO A 255 4.60 -7.09 -16.47
CA PRO A 255 5.00 -5.89 -17.22
C PRO A 255 3.81 -5.25 -17.95
N GLU A 256 2.80 -6.04 -18.33
CA GLU A 256 1.59 -5.62 -19.04
C GLU A 256 0.66 -4.73 -18.21
N TRP A 257 0.79 -4.74 -16.88
CA TRP A 257 0.01 -3.88 -15.99
C TRP A 257 0.50 -2.43 -15.96
N ASN A 258 1.52 -2.08 -16.76
CA ASN A 258 1.89 -0.71 -17.11
C ASN A 258 1.94 0.27 -15.93
N LYS A 259 2.48 -0.16 -14.78
CA LYS A 259 2.62 0.70 -13.58
C LYS A 259 1.27 1.24 -13.08
N ALA A 260 0.21 0.45 -13.18
CA ALA A 260 -1.13 0.85 -12.71
C ALA A 260 -1.31 0.78 -11.18
N TYR A 261 -0.40 0.12 -10.47
CA TYR A 261 -0.57 -0.22 -9.06
C TYR A 261 0.50 0.43 -8.18
N THR A 262 0.08 0.97 -7.03
CA THR A 262 1.00 1.43 -5.99
C THR A 262 1.57 0.22 -5.25
N VAL A 263 2.85 -0.06 -5.48
CA VAL A 263 3.59 -1.15 -4.82
C VAL A 263 4.22 -0.61 -3.56
N PHE A 264 3.73 -1.04 -2.39
CA PHE A 264 4.17 -0.53 -1.09
C PHE A 264 5.03 -1.52 -0.30
N GLY A 265 5.19 -2.74 -0.79
CA GLY A 265 5.99 -3.76 -0.13
C GLY A 265 6.43 -4.87 -1.07
N THR A 266 7.30 -5.73 -0.55
CA THR A 266 7.74 -6.97 -1.21
C THR A 266 7.76 -8.10 -0.20
N VAL A 267 7.26 -9.27 -0.57
CA VAL A 267 7.39 -10.49 0.24
C VAL A 267 8.87 -10.87 0.31
N VAL A 268 9.33 -11.21 1.51
CA VAL A 268 10.69 -11.71 1.72
C VAL A 268 10.85 -13.04 0.96
N PRO A 269 11.95 -13.25 0.21
CA PRO A 269 12.07 -14.40 -0.69
C PRO A 269 11.81 -15.77 -0.05
N GLU A 270 12.22 -15.98 1.20
CA GLU A 270 12.02 -17.25 1.92
C GLU A 270 10.54 -17.58 2.16
N ASP A 271 9.66 -16.58 2.18
CA ASP A 271 8.25 -16.74 2.51
C ASP A 271 7.37 -16.85 1.24
N MET A 272 7.95 -16.76 0.04
CA MET A 272 7.20 -16.89 -1.22
C MET A 272 6.48 -18.24 -1.35
N ALA A 273 7.05 -19.31 -0.80
CA ALA A 273 6.41 -20.62 -0.80
C ALA A 273 5.09 -20.64 -0.01
N VAL A 274 4.95 -19.80 1.02
CA VAL A 274 3.70 -19.64 1.77
C VAL A 274 2.64 -18.95 0.91
N ALA A 275 3.02 -17.92 0.15
CA ALA A 275 2.11 -17.21 -0.74
C ALA A 275 1.64 -18.10 -1.90
N GLU A 276 2.54 -18.90 -2.46
CA GLU A 276 2.22 -19.89 -3.48
C GLU A 276 1.33 -21.01 -2.93
N GLY A 277 1.58 -21.49 -1.70
CA GLY A 277 0.72 -22.47 -1.04
C GLY A 277 -0.71 -21.96 -0.82
N LEU A 278 -0.88 -20.69 -0.44
CA LEU A 278 -2.20 -20.06 -0.32
C LEU A 278 -2.95 -19.99 -1.67
N ALA A 279 -2.22 -19.87 -2.78
CA ALA A 279 -2.79 -19.79 -4.13
C ALA A 279 -3.40 -21.12 -4.62
N GLU A 280 -2.96 -22.24 -4.03
CA GLU A 280 -3.41 -23.60 -4.36
C GLU A 280 -4.53 -24.11 -3.42
N MET A 281 -5.01 -23.25 -2.51
CA MET A 281 -6.13 -23.57 -1.62
C MET A 281 -7.44 -23.79 -2.41
N PRO A 282 -8.44 -24.50 -1.85
CA PRO A 282 -9.72 -24.71 -2.51
C PRO A 282 -10.40 -23.38 -2.90
N THR A 283 -10.75 -23.26 -4.18
CA THR A 283 -11.40 -22.07 -4.74
C THR A 283 -12.65 -22.42 -5.52
N LYS A 284 -13.60 -21.50 -5.53
CA LYS A 284 -14.75 -21.48 -6.44
C LYS A 284 -14.58 -20.39 -7.49
N GLU A 285 -15.21 -20.56 -8.64
CA GLU A 285 -15.24 -19.56 -9.70
C GLU A 285 -16.31 -18.51 -9.41
N GLU A 286 -15.98 -17.23 -9.61
CA GLU A 286 -16.92 -16.11 -9.59
C GLU A 286 -16.68 -15.19 -10.80
N VAL A 287 -17.70 -14.41 -11.19
CA VAL A 287 -17.59 -13.47 -12.32
C VAL A 287 -17.64 -12.04 -11.81
N TRP A 288 -16.51 -11.34 -11.91
CA TRP A 288 -16.39 -9.93 -11.53
C TRP A 288 -16.17 -9.08 -12.77
N ASN A 289 -17.08 -8.14 -13.06
CA ASN A 289 -16.99 -7.28 -14.25
C ASN A 289 -16.74 -8.06 -15.55
N LYS A 290 -17.40 -9.23 -15.72
CA LYS A 290 -17.24 -10.17 -16.86
C LYS A 290 -15.91 -10.93 -16.91
N ILE A 291 -15.11 -10.89 -15.84
CA ILE A 291 -13.87 -11.65 -15.70
C ILE A 291 -14.13 -12.82 -14.75
N HIS A 292 -13.78 -14.04 -15.16
CA HIS A 292 -13.90 -15.25 -14.34
C HIS A 292 -12.71 -15.35 -13.38
N VAL A 293 -12.92 -15.07 -12.10
CA VAL A 293 -11.88 -15.10 -11.07
C VAL A 293 -12.03 -16.34 -10.20
N ARG A 294 -10.96 -16.72 -9.51
CA ARG A 294 -11.01 -17.76 -8.48
C ARG A 294 -10.93 -17.16 -7.09
N VAL A 295 -11.99 -17.37 -6.32
CA VAL A 295 -12.09 -16.92 -4.93
C VAL A 295 -11.99 -18.10 -3.98
N LEU A 296 -11.39 -17.89 -2.82
CA LEU A 296 -11.27 -18.92 -1.80
C LEU A 296 -12.65 -19.39 -1.36
N GLU A 297 -12.85 -20.71 -1.23
CA GLU A 297 -14.11 -21.26 -0.68
C GLU A 297 -14.31 -20.85 0.78
N LYS A 298 -13.20 -20.74 1.53
CA LYS A 298 -13.14 -20.24 2.90
C LYS A 298 -12.14 -19.09 2.95
N ILE A 299 -12.56 -17.92 3.44
CA ILE A 299 -11.64 -16.80 3.68
C ILE A 299 -10.51 -17.22 4.63
N VAL A 300 -9.33 -16.65 4.44
CA VAL A 300 -8.17 -16.90 5.30
C VAL A 300 -7.92 -15.65 6.13
N PRO A 301 -8.33 -15.61 7.41
CA PRO A 301 -8.03 -14.50 8.30
C PRO A 301 -6.53 -14.29 8.41
N LEU A 302 -6.10 -13.03 8.47
CA LEU A 302 -4.70 -12.69 8.68
C LEU A 302 -4.55 -11.69 9.84
N LYS A 303 -3.45 -11.80 10.57
CA LYS A 303 -3.05 -10.82 11.59
C LYS A 303 -1.80 -10.10 11.12
N ILE A 304 -1.81 -8.78 11.22
CA ILE A 304 -0.61 -7.98 10.98
C ILE A 304 0.18 -7.80 12.27
N LYS A 305 1.49 -8.06 12.21
CA LYS A 305 2.41 -7.95 13.36
C LYS A 305 3.75 -7.33 12.98
N ARG A 306 4.44 -6.84 14.00
CA ARG A 306 5.86 -6.43 13.94
C ARG A 306 6.78 -7.64 13.90
#